data_AF-A0A929HWW8-F1
#
_entry.id   AF-A0A929HWW8-F1
#
_cell.length_a   1.000
_cell.length_b   1.000
_cell.length_c   1.000
_cell.angle_alpha   90.00
_cell.angle_beta   90.00
_cell.angle_gamma   90.00
#
_symmetry.space_group_name_H-M   'P 1'
#
loop_
_entity.id
_entity.type
_entity.pdbx_description
1 polymer ?
#
loop_
_entity_poly.entity_id
_entity_poly.type
_entity_poly.pdbx_seq_one_letter_code
_entity_poly.pdbx_strand_id
1 'polypeptide(L)' 'QSQLPATTPLSDAISKDMKKRGFTFVGPTIIYAHMQATGMINDHTQECFRHRECKRLARGQ' A
#
# COMPACT_ATOMS: atom_id res chain seq x y z
N GLN A 1 13.96 6.68 11.31
CA GLN A 1 14.25 6.01 10.03
C GLN A 1 13.45 4.73 9.98
N SER A 2 12.85 4.42 8.82
CA SER A 2 11.48 3.91 8.72
C SER A 2 11.35 2.40 8.93
N GLN A 3 10.41 2.01 9.80
CA GLN A 3 9.98 0.62 10.00
C GLN A 3 9.34 -0.01 8.74
N LEU A 4 9.12 0.79 7.68
CA LEU A 4 8.50 0.40 6.42
C LEU A 4 9.38 0.84 5.25
N PRO A 5 9.41 0.06 4.15
CA PRO A 5 10.14 0.43 2.94
C PRO A 5 9.43 1.57 2.19
N ALA A 6 10.09 2.15 1.19
CA ALA A 6 9.48 3.16 0.31
C ALA A 6 8.71 2.54 -0.87
N THR A 7 9.00 1.29 -1.21
CA THR A 7 8.35 0.51 -2.28
C THR A 7 8.34 -0.98 -1.90
N THR A 8 7.55 -1.77 -2.62
CA THR A 8 7.51 -3.23 -2.55
C THR A 8 7.49 -3.84 -3.95
N PRO A 9 7.89 -5.12 -4.11
CA PRO A 9 7.80 -5.81 -5.40
C PRO A 9 6.39 -5.78 -6.02
N LEU A 10 5.35 -5.81 -5.18
CA LEU A 10 3.96 -5.67 -5.63
C LEU A 10 3.68 -4.26 -6.17
N SER A 11 4.10 -3.21 -5.47
CA SER A 11 3.95 -1.84 -5.95
C SER A 11 4.72 -1.57 -7.25
N ASP A 12 5.88 -2.22 -7.45
CA ASP A 12 6.66 -2.14 -8.69
C ASP A 12 5.89 -2.78 -9.86
N ALA A 13 5.32 -3.96 -9.63
CA ALA A 13 4.53 -4.69 -10.62
C ALA A 13 3.27 -3.89 -11.03
N ILE A 14 2.54 -3.36 -10.06
CA ILE A 14 1.34 -2.54 -10.32
C ILE A 14 1.71 -1.24 -11.03
N SER A 15 2.75 -0.52 -10.59
CA SER A 15 3.25 0.69 -11.27
C SER A 15 3.58 0.40 -12.74
N LYS A 16 4.24 -0.72 -13.04
CA LYS A 16 4.56 -1.13 -14.41
C LYS A 16 3.30 -1.41 -15.23
N ASP A 17 2.31 -2.09 -14.66
CA ASP A 17 1.05 -2.37 -15.34
C ASP A 17 0.23 -1.10 -15.61
N MET A 18 0.13 -0.21 -14.63
CA MET A 18 -0.58 1.06 -14.77
C MET A 18 0.08 1.97 -15.83
N LYS A 19 1.41 2.04 -15.87
CA LYS A 19 2.14 2.75 -16.94
C LYS A 19 1.83 2.17 -18.32
N LYS A 20 1.77 0.84 -18.45
CA LYS A 20 1.39 0.19 -19.73
C LYS A 20 -0.04 0.52 -20.16
N ARG A 21 -0.95 0.74 -19.20
CA ARG A 21 -2.33 1.16 -19.44
C ARG A 21 -2.49 2.66 -19.72
N GLY A 22 -1.39 3.42 -19.79
CA GLY A 22 -1.40 4.84 -20.14
C GLY A 22 -1.56 5.80 -18.94
N PHE A 23 -1.51 5.31 -17.71
CA PHE A 23 -1.54 6.18 -16.53
C PHE A 23 -0.19 6.91 -16.38
N THR A 24 -0.25 8.19 -16.00
CA THR A 24 0.90 9.02 -15.66
C THR A 24 0.97 9.25 -14.15
N PHE A 25 2.13 9.66 -13.62
CA PHE A 25 2.33 9.87 -12.17
C PHE A 25 2.05 8.63 -11.29
N VAL A 26 2.28 7.43 -11.82
CA VAL A 26 2.07 6.15 -11.13
C VAL A 26 3.39 5.44 -10.83
N GLY A 27 4.35 6.15 -10.23
CA GLY A 27 5.63 5.54 -9.79
C GLY A 27 5.42 4.56 -8.63
N PRO A 28 6.35 3.59 -8.39
CA PRO A 28 6.14 2.56 -7.37
C PRO A 28 5.90 3.10 -5.96
N THR A 29 6.56 4.20 -5.56
CA THR A 29 6.29 4.85 -4.26
C THR A 29 4.89 5.42 -4.16
N ILE A 30 4.37 6.01 -5.25
CA ILE A 30 3.00 6.53 -5.31
C ILE A 30 2.01 5.37 -5.21
N ILE A 31 2.27 4.27 -5.92
CA ILE A 31 1.43 3.08 -5.87
C ILE A 31 1.46 2.44 -4.49
N TYR A 32 2.62 2.34 -3.85
CA TYR A 32 2.73 1.82 -2.50
C TYR A 32 1.95 2.67 -1.50
N ALA A 33 2.09 4.01 -1.55
CA ALA A 33 1.31 4.92 -0.72
C ALA A 33 -0.21 4.80 -1.00
N HIS A 34 -0.59 4.64 -2.27
CA HIS A 34 -1.99 4.44 -2.65
C HIS A 34 -2.55 3.12 -2.10
N MET A 35 -1.77 2.03 -2.12
CA MET A 35 -2.12 0.75 -1.53
C MET A 35 -2.36 0.85 -0.02
N GLN A 36 -1.52 1.62 0.68
CA GLN A 36 -1.70 1.88 2.11
C GLN A 36 -2.98 2.70 2.36
N ALA A 37 -3.19 3.77 1.61
CA ALA A 37 -4.31 4.70 1.81
C ALA A 37 -5.68 4.07 1.50
N THR A 38 -5.75 3.20 0.51
CA THR A 38 -7.01 2.54 0.09
C THR A 38 -7.30 1.25 0.86
N GLY A 39 -6.40 0.83 1.76
CA GLY A 39 -6.57 -0.39 2.54
C GLY A 39 -6.31 -1.67 1.75
N MET A 40 -5.66 -1.60 0.58
CA MET A 40 -5.15 -2.79 -0.10
C MET A 40 -4.10 -3.52 0.75
N ILE A 41 -3.36 -2.77 1.58
CA ILE A 41 -2.44 -3.29 2.60
C ILE A 41 -2.66 -2.57 3.93
N ASN A 42 -2.34 -3.25 5.04
CA ASN A 42 -2.41 -2.67 6.39
C ASN A 42 -0.99 -2.57 6.98
N ASP A 43 -0.33 -1.45 6.69
CA ASP A 43 1.01 -1.15 7.21
C ASP A 43 0.98 -0.24 8.45
N HIS A 44 -0.15 -0.15 9.16
CA HIS A 44 -0.11 0.43 10.49
C HIS A 44 0.89 -0.35 11.36
N THR A 45 1.78 0.34 12.08
CA THR A 45 2.71 -0.30 13.02
C THR A 45 1.92 -1.03 14.13
N GLN A 46 2.54 -2.00 14.78
CA GLN A 46 1.84 -2.83 15.78
C GLN A 46 1.37 -2.02 17.00
N GLU A 47 2.03 -0.90 17.28
CA GLU A 47 1.72 0.04 18.36
C GLU A 47 0.61 1.04 17.96
N CYS A 48 0.23 1.10 16.68
CA CYS A 48 -0.84 1.97 16.24
C CYS A 48 -2.19 1.49 16.79
N PHE A 49 -2.93 2.38 17.45
CA PHE A 49 -4.25 2.09 18.01
C PHE A 49 -5.27 1.56 16.98
N ARG A 50 -5.06 1.87 15.69
CA ARG A 50 -5.88 1.42 14.56
C ARG A 50 -5.48 0.06 13.99
N HIS A 51 -4.28 -0.46 14.28
CA HIS A 51 -3.74 -1.66 13.61
C HIS A 51 -4.70 -2.86 13.73
N ARG A 52 -5.20 -3.14 14.94
CA ARG A 52 -6.14 -4.23 15.20
C ARG A 52 -7.49 -4.03 14.50
N GLU A 53 -7.98 -2.80 14.47
CA GLU A 53 -9.26 -2.48 13.84
C GLU A 53 -9.19 -2.63 12.32
N CYS A 54 -8.16 -2.04 11.68
CA CYS A 54 -7.94 -2.17 10.23
C CYS A 54 -7.71 -3.64 9.84
N LYS A 55 -7.00 -4.41 10.66
CA LYS A 55 -6.79 -5.85 10.45
C LYS A 55 -8.10 -6.66 10.50
N ARG A 56 -9.08 -6.22 11.31
CA ARG A 56 -10.40 -6.86 11.39
C ARG A 56 -11.23 -6.58 10.13
N LEU A 57 -11.25 -5.32 9.66
CA LEU A 57 -12.01 -4.92 8.47
C LEU A 57 -11.58 -5.68 7.21
N ALA A 58 -10.28 -5.95 7.06
CA ALA A 58 -9.75 -6.70 5.92
C ALA A 58 -10.28 -8.14 5.80
N ARG A 59 -10.85 -8.72 6.87
CA ARG A 59 -11.34 -10.11 6.91
C ARG A 59 -12.85 -10.24 6.62
N GLY A 60 -13.54 -9.16 6.28
CA GLY A 60 -14.96 -9.20 5.92
C GLY A 60 -15.88 -9.66 7.06
N GLN A 61 -15.56 -9.29 8.31
CA GLN A 61 -16.44 -9.46 9.47
C GLN A 61 -17.20 -8.19 9.78
#